data_AF-A0A7W0M829-F1
#
_entry.id   AF-A0A7W0M829-F1
#
_cell.length_a   1.000
_cell.length_b   1.000
_cell.length_c   1.000
_cell.angle_alpha   90.00
_cell.angle_beta   90.00
_cell.angle_gamma   90.00
#
_symmetry.space_group_name_H-M   'P 1'
#
loop_
_entity.id
_entity.type
_entity.pdbx_description
1 polymer ?
#
loop_
_entity_poly.entity_id
_entity_poly.type
_entity_poly.pdbx_seq_one_letter_code
_entity_poly.pdbx_strand_id
1 'polypeptide(L)' 'MKDAHAALDAAVLAAYGFSAKKDLLAQLLALNLDVAGRIERGEAVTAPGIPPGYPDPTKFITDDCIRPQ' A
#
# COMPACT_ATOMS: atom_id res chain seq x y z
N MET A 1 3.91 -21.42 8.85
CA MET A 1 3.60 -20.80 7.55
C MET A 1 2.18 -20.23 7.52
N LYS A 2 1.15 -21.00 7.88
CA LYS A 2 -0.25 -20.50 7.92
C LYS A 2 -0.44 -19.25 8.81
N ASP A 3 0.10 -19.25 10.03
CA ASP A 3 -0.14 -18.14 10.97
C ASP A 3 0.57 -16.85 10.55
N ALA A 4 1.72 -16.96 9.89
CA ALA A 4 2.44 -15.82 9.33
C ALA A 4 1.63 -15.13 8.23
N HIS A 5 0.97 -15.92 7.36
CA HIS A 5 0.07 -15.36 6.36
C HIS A 5 -1.16 -14.70 6.99
N ALA A 6 -1.79 -15.34 7.99
CA ALA A 6 -2.93 -14.73 8.67
C ALA A 6 -2.58 -13.40 9.37
N ALA A 7 -1.39 -13.32 9.99
CA ALA A 7 -0.90 -12.09 10.59
C ALA A 7 -0.62 -11.00 9.54
N LEU A 8 -0.04 -11.39 8.41
CA LEU A 8 0.22 -10.48 7.29
C LEU A 8 -1.10 -9.95 6.69
N ASP A 9 -2.08 -10.82 6.44
CA ASP A 9 -3.38 -10.43 5.88
C ASP A 9 -4.11 -9.46 6.82
N ALA A 10 -4.10 -9.73 8.13
CA ALA A 10 -4.70 -8.83 9.11
C ALA A 10 -4.03 -7.44 9.12
N ALA A 11 -2.70 -7.38 9.02
CA ALA A 11 -1.96 -6.13 8.95
C ALA A 11 -2.26 -5.36 7.66
N VAL A 12 -2.34 -6.05 6.51
CA VAL A 12 -2.68 -5.45 5.22
C VAL A 12 -4.11 -4.90 5.24
N LEU A 13 -5.09 -5.67 5.71
CA LEU A 13 -6.47 -5.21 5.82
C LEU A 13 -6.59 -3.96 6.72
N ALA A 14 -5.89 -3.96 7.86
CA ALA A 14 -5.86 -2.80 8.75
C ALA A 14 -5.22 -1.56 8.08
N ALA A 15 -4.13 -1.74 7.33
CA ALA A 15 -3.45 -0.64 6.63
C ALA A 15 -4.33 0.00 5.53
N TYR A 16 -5.12 -0.81 4.82
CA TYR A 16 -6.07 -0.33 3.81
C TYR A 16 -7.41 0.12 4.41
N GLY A 17 -7.65 -0.08 5.72
CA GLY A 17 -8.94 0.18 6.36
C GLY A 17 -10.05 -0.78 5.92
N PHE A 18 -9.69 -1.93 5.34
CA PHE A 18 -10.64 -2.93 4.85
C PHE A 18 -11.18 -3.78 5.99
N SER A 19 -12.46 -4.10 5.91
CA SER A 19 -13.11 -5.06 6.80
C SER A 19 -12.96 -6.47 6.24
N ALA A 20 -12.34 -7.35 7.02
CA ALA A 20 -12.25 -8.78 6.71
C ALA A 20 -13.63 -9.47 6.57
N LYS A 21 -14.68 -8.87 7.13
CA LYS A 21 -16.06 -9.39 7.09
C LYS A 21 -16.86 -8.94 5.85
N LYS A 22 -16.33 -7.99 5.08
CA LYS A 22 -16.98 -7.46 3.87
C LYS A 22 -16.32 -8.09 2.64
N ASP A 23 -17.00 -8.02 1.50
CA ASP A 23 -16.43 -8.48 0.23
C ASP A 23 -15.14 -7.70 -0.07
N LEU A 24 -14.03 -8.43 -0.16
CA LEU A 24 -12.70 -7.85 -0.34
C LEU A 24 -12.53 -7.25 -1.74
N LEU A 25 -13.08 -7.90 -2.76
CA LEU A 25 -12.97 -7.45 -4.15
C LEU A 25 -13.79 -6.19 -4.37
N ALA A 26 -14.98 -6.09 -3.77
CA ALA A 26 -15.81 -4.89 -3.82
C ALA A 26 -15.11 -3.69 -3.13
N GLN A 27 -14.45 -3.92 -1.98
CA GLN A 27 -13.68 -2.89 -1.29
C GLN A 27 -12.49 -2.41 -2.14
N LEU A 28 -11.75 -3.33 -2.76
CA LEU A 28 -10.64 -3.01 -3.65
C LEU A 28 -11.10 -2.28 -4.92
N LEU A 29 -12.21 -2.70 -5.51
CA LEU A 29 -12.80 -2.03 -6.68
C LEU A 29 -13.21 -0.59 -6.34
N ALA A 30 -13.85 -0.38 -5.20
CA ALA A 30 -14.24 0.95 -4.74
C ALA A 30 -13.02 1.87 -4.57
N LEU A 31 -11.95 1.35 -3.96
CA LEU A 31 -10.68 2.07 -3.83
C LEU A 31 -10.09 2.43 -5.20
N ASN A 32 -10.06 1.48 -6.14
CA ASN A 32 -9.50 1.69 -7.47
C ASN A 32 -10.28 2.75 -8.26
N LEU A 33 -11.61 2.76 -8.15
CA LEU A 33 -12.45 3.77 -8.79
C LEU A 33 -12.22 5.17 -8.19
N ASP A 34 -12.05 5.28 -6.86
CA ASP A 34 -11.72 6.56 -6.22
C ASP A 34 -10.36 7.10 -6.70
N VAL A 35 -9.32 6.25 -6.69
CA VAL A 35 -7.98 6.62 -7.15
C VAL A 35 -7.99 6.99 -8.63
N ALA A 36 -8.64 6.22 -9.49
CA ALA A 36 -8.76 6.52 -10.92
C ALA A 36 -9.43 7.88 -11.14
N GLY A 37 -10.53 8.16 -10.44
CA GLY A 37 -11.20 9.45 -10.53
C GLY A 37 -10.32 10.62 -10.08
N ARG A 38 -9.50 10.45 -9.02
CA ARG A 38 -8.53 11.47 -8.59
C ARG A 38 -7.47 11.74 -9.66
N ILE A 39 -6.94 10.68 -10.27
CA ILE A 39 -5.95 10.78 -11.35
C ILE A 39 -6.53 11.53 -12.55
N GLU A 40 -7.75 11.19 -12.97
CA GLU A 40 -8.44 11.86 -14.08
C GLU A 40 -8.64 13.36 -13.84
N ARG A 41 -8.86 13.77 -12.58
CA ARG A 41 -8.97 15.19 -12.18
C ARG A 41 -7.63 15.88 -11.97
N GLY A 42 -6.51 15.17 -12.10
CA GLY A 42 -5.17 15.70 -11.82
C GLY A 42 -4.90 15.94 -10.34
N GLU A 43 -5.64 15.30 -9.44
CA GLU A 43 -5.41 15.38 -8.01
C GLU A 43 -4.19 14.54 -7.59
N ALA A 44 -3.54 14.93 -6.50
CA ALA A 44 -2.43 14.16 -5.96
C ALA A 44 -2.91 12.79 -5.46
N VAL A 45 -2.27 11.73 -5.95
CA VAL A 45 -2.43 10.36 -5.44
C VAL A 45 -1.08 9.85 -4.94
N THR A 46 -1.11 8.97 -3.94
CA THR A 46 0.11 8.38 -3.39
C THR A 46 0.71 7.40 -4.38
N ALA A 47 1.89 7.72 -4.91
CA ALA A 47 2.66 6.84 -5.79
C ALA A 47 3.25 5.63 -5.03
N PRO A 48 3.69 4.58 -5.74
CA PRO A 48 4.44 3.48 -5.11
C PRO A 48 5.71 3.99 -4.41
N GLY A 49 6.05 3.37 -3.27
CA GLY A 49 7.26 3.70 -2.50
C GLY A 49 6.95 4.13 -1.07
N ILE A 50 7.88 4.87 -0.47
CA ILE A 50 7.73 5.37 0.91
C ILE A 50 6.70 6.52 0.90
N PRO A 51 5.62 6.42 1.68
CA PRO A 51 4.62 7.48 1.75
C PRO A 51 5.22 8.81 2.26
N PRO A 52 4.75 9.98 1.80
CA PRO A 52 5.29 11.28 2.21
C PRO A 52 5.24 11.54 3.71
N GLY A 53 4.31 10.90 4.44
CA GLY A 53 4.15 11.04 5.89
C GLY A 53 4.99 10.09 6.74
N TYR A 54 5.86 9.27 6.13
CA TYR A 54 6.70 8.35 6.90
C TYR A 54 7.82 9.13 7.63
N PRO A 55 7.97 9.00 8.96
CA PRO A 55 8.86 9.88 9.75
C PRO A 55 10.35 9.82 9.40
N ASP A 56 10.82 8.70 8.83
CA ASP A 56 12.25 8.48 8.60
C ASP A 56 12.53 7.60 7.37
N PRO A 57 12.32 8.12 6.14
CA PRO A 57 12.50 7.34 4.91
C PRO A 57 13.93 6.80 4.74
N THR A 58 14.92 7.39 5.40
CA THR A 58 16.33 6.98 5.31
C THR A 58 16.61 5.60 5.86
N LYS A 59 15.78 5.10 6.78
CA LYS A 59 15.86 3.73 7.32
C LYS A 59 15.67 2.64 6.28
N PHE A 60 15.04 2.95 5.15
CA PHE A 60 14.81 2.00 4.07
C PHE A 60 15.88 2.09 2.96
N ILE A 61 16.85 2.98 3.10
CA ILE A 61 17.96 3.14 2.15
C ILE A 61 19.15 2.35 2.70
N THR A 62 19.57 1.33 1.97
CA THR A 62 20.72 0.47 2.28
C THR A 62 21.78 0.58 1.19
N ASP A 63 23.05 0.35 1.54
CA ASP A 63 24.18 0.45 0.61
C ASP A 63 24.36 -0.78 -0.30
N ASP A 64 23.48 -1.78 -0.18
CA ASP A 64 23.53 -3.07 -0.87
C ASP A 64 22.95 -3.06 -2.31
N CYS A 65 22.69 -1.87 -2.86
CA CYS A 65 22.26 -1.70 -4.24
C CYS A 65 23.32 -2.22 -5.23
N ILE A 66 22.91 -3.08 -6.16
CA ILE A 66 23.76 -3.56 -7.26
C ILE A 66 24.09 -2.40 -8.18
N ARG A 67 25.36 -2.01 -8.24
CA ARG A 67 25.87 -0.97 -9.15
C ARG A 67 26.45 -1.62 -10.42
N PRO A 68 26.20 -1.06 -11.62
CA PRO A 68 26.88 -1.53 -12.82
C PRO A 68 28.40 -1.37 -12.69
N GLN A 69 29.15 -2.35 -13.20
CA GLN A 69 30.61 -2.32 -13.29
C GLN A 69 31.08 -1.67 -14.58
#